data_AF-A0A1X1QYN4-F1
#
_entry.id   AF-A0A1X1QYN4-F1
#
_cell.length_a   1.000
_cell.length_b   1.000
_cell.length_c   1.000
_cell.angle_alpha   90.00
_cell.angle_beta   90.00
_cell.angle_gamma   90.00
#
_symmetry.space_group_name_H-M   'P 1'
#
loop_
_entity.id
_entity.type
_entity.pdbx_description
1 polymer ?
#
loop_
_entity_poly.entity_id
_entity_poly.type
_entity_poly.pdbx_seq_one_letter_code
_entity_poly.pdbx_strand_id
1 'polypeptide(L)'
;MTWPYGVNVLDLEPRGPLPTEIYWRRRGLALGIAVVVVGIVAAIAIAFMSHSGGAKPANVTKPNSAPSAAAPAPQAPAPPGQEGVTPVPGPQGQNPESPTPTAAVQPPPVLKEGDDCPDSTLAVKGLTNAPQYFIGDQPKFTMVVTNIGLVSCKRDVGAAVLAAYVYSLDNKRLWSNLDCAPSNETLIKTFTPGEQVTTAVTWTGMGSAPHCPLPRPAIGPGTYNLVVQLGNLRSMPVPFILNQPPPPPGPVQQPGQPAMAPPPEAPPAAPVPAG
;
A
#
# COMPACT_ATOMS: atom_id res chain seq x y z
N MET A 1 20.05 2.47 63.49
CA MET A 1 20.66 2.19 62.17
C MET A 1 20.42 3.37 61.25
N THR A 2 21.46 3.67 60.49
CA THR A 2 21.70 4.85 59.67
C THR A 2 21.04 4.79 58.28
N TRP A 3 20.50 5.95 57.90
CA TRP A 3 20.45 6.56 56.56
C TRP A 3 19.38 6.27 55.50
N PRO A 4 19.03 7.32 54.73
CA PRO A 4 17.81 7.46 53.93
C PRO A 4 18.07 7.27 52.42
N TYR A 5 17.10 6.76 51.68
CA TYR A 5 17.16 6.79 50.21
C TYR A 5 16.59 8.11 49.71
N GLY A 6 17.51 9.02 49.40
CA GLY A 6 17.26 10.24 48.66
C GLY A 6 16.96 9.97 47.18
N VAL A 7 16.15 10.88 46.64
CA VAL A 7 16.30 11.54 45.34
C VAL A 7 17.08 10.78 44.24
N ASN A 8 16.35 10.36 43.20
CA ASN A 8 16.89 10.27 41.85
C ASN A 8 15.85 10.82 40.85
N VAL A 9 15.75 12.15 40.83
CA VAL A 9 15.43 12.89 39.61
C VAL A 9 16.73 13.57 39.21
N LEU A 10 17.43 13.04 38.21
CA LEU A 10 18.30 13.80 37.29
C LEU A 10 18.58 12.97 36.02
N ASP A 11 18.36 13.63 34.89
CA ASP A 11 18.92 13.44 33.55
C ASP A 11 19.95 12.36 33.31
N LEU A 12 19.71 11.53 32.27
CA LEU A 12 20.73 11.10 31.32
C LEU A 12 20.03 10.79 29.99
N GLU A 13 20.14 11.70 29.02
CA GLU A 13 20.25 11.35 27.61
C GLU A 13 21.62 10.67 27.40
N PRO A 14 21.70 9.42 26.92
CA PRO A 14 22.87 8.96 26.21
C PRO A 14 22.52 9.01 24.72
N ARG A 15 22.83 10.14 24.06
CA ARG A 15 23.20 10.08 22.65
C ARG A 15 24.55 9.39 22.55
N GLY A 16 24.53 8.06 22.66
CA GLY A 16 25.67 7.26 22.29
C GLY A 16 25.94 7.47 20.80
N PRO A 17 27.20 7.65 20.37
CA PRO A 17 27.52 7.63 18.95
C PRO A 17 27.02 6.30 18.37
N LEU A 18 26.14 6.37 17.36
CA LEU A 18 25.73 5.17 16.62
C LEU A 18 27.01 4.42 16.20
N PRO A 19 27.04 3.08 16.34
CA PRO A 19 28.23 2.29 16.09
C PRO A 19 28.80 2.66 14.72
N THR A 20 30.05 3.15 14.73
CA THR A 20 30.78 3.63 13.54
C THR A 20 30.80 2.59 12.43
N GLU A 21 30.70 1.30 12.77
CA GLU A 21 30.54 0.20 11.82
C GLU A 21 29.32 0.31 10.90
N ILE A 22 28.15 0.76 11.38
CA ILE A 22 26.94 0.85 10.54
C ILE A 22 27.07 2.01 9.54
N TYR A 23 27.69 3.10 9.97
CA TYR A 23 27.98 4.24 9.09
C TYR A 23 28.97 3.87 7.99
N TRP A 24 30.06 3.19 8.33
CA TRP A 24 31.05 2.74 7.35
C TRP A 24 30.52 1.65 6.42
N ARG A 25 29.66 0.73 6.90
CA ARG A 25 28.98 -0.26 6.04
C ARG A 25 28.03 0.39 5.04
N ARG A 26 27.21 1.35 5.48
CA ARG A 26 26.27 2.06 4.58
C ARG A 26 27.01 2.95 3.57
N ARG A 27 28.08 3.62 4.00
CA ARG A 27 28.89 4.48 3.14
C ARG A 27 29.77 3.67 2.17
N GLY A 28 30.27 2.52 2.60
CA GLY A 28 30.96 1.54 1.75
C GLY A 28 30.04 0.93 0.69
N LEU A 29 28.81 0.55 1.08
CA LEU A 29 27.79 0.06 0.14
C LEU A 29 27.44 1.14 -0.91
N ALA A 30 27.23 2.38 -0.47
CA ALA A 30 26.92 3.49 -1.37
C ALA A 30 28.05 3.76 -2.38
N LEU A 31 29.31 3.74 -1.94
CA LEU A 31 30.47 3.88 -2.82
C LEU A 31 30.62 2.70 -3.79
N GLY A 32 30.39 1.47 -3.32
CA GLY A 32 30.40 0.28 -4.17
C GLY A 32 29.35 0.35 -5.28
N ILE A 33 28.11 0.73 -4.94
CA ILE A 33 27.04 0.93 -5.91
C ILE A 33 27.40 2.03 -6.92
N ALA A 34 27.97 3.15 -6.46
CA ALA A 34 28.38 4.23 -7.34
C ALA A 34 29.44 3.78 -8.37
N VAL A 35 30.45 3.00 -7.95
CA VAL A 35 31.48 2.46 -8.84
C VAL A 35 30.88 1.50 -9.87
N VAL A 36 29.94 0.63 -9.46
CA VAL A 36 29.25 -0.29 -10.37
C VAL A 36 28.44 0.47 -11.42
N VAL A 37 27.69 1.50 -11.01
CA VAL A 37 26.91 2.33 -11.94
C VAL A 37 27.81 3.04 -12.95
N VAL A 38 28.94 3.61 -12.51
CA VAL A 38 29.91 4.26 -13.41
C VAL A 38 30.51 3.25 -14.39
N GLY A 39 30.83 2.03 -13.94
CA GLY A 39 31.32 0.95 -14.80
C GLY A 39 30.30 0.54 -15.87
N ILE A 40 29.02 0.42 -15.51
CA ILE A 40 27.94 0.10 -16.45
C ILE A 40 27.78 1.21 -17.49
N VAL A 41 27.77 2.48 -17.07
CA VAL A 41 27.66 3.62 -17.99
C VAL A 41 28.85 3.67 -18.95
N ALA A 42 30.08 3.42 -18.47
CA ALA A 42 31.26 3.35 -19.32
C ALA A 42 31.19 2.18 -20.32
N ALA A 43 30.73 1.00 -19.89
CA ALA A 43 30.55 -0.16 -20.77
C ALA A 43 29.52 0.11 -21.87
N ILE A 44 28.40 0.75 -21.52
CA ILE A 44 27.37 1.17 -22.48
C ILE A 44 27.97 2.18 -23.48
N ALA A 45 28.69 3.20 -23.01
CA ALA A 45 29.31 4.19 -23.90
C ALA A 45 30.32 3.55 -24.88
N ILE A 46 31.12 2.59 -24.43
CA ILE A 46 32.07 1.85 -25.28
C ILE A 46 31.33 0.97 -26.31
N ALA A 47 30.24 0.32 -25.91
CA ALA A 47 29.43 -0.50 -26.81
C ALA A 47 28.74 0.34 -27.91
N PHE A 48 28.26 1.54 -27.56
CA PHE A 48 27.69 2.49 -28.52
C PHE A 48 28.75 3.11 -29.44
N MET A 49 29.97 3.40 -28.93
CA MET A 49 31.06 3.91 -29.76
C MET A 49 31.62 2.84 -30.73
N SER A 50 31.48 1.55 -30.40
CA SER A 50 31.91 0.44 -31.25
C SER A 50 30.88 0.01 -32.31
N HIS A 51 29.63 0.48 -32.22
CA HIS A 51 28.54 0.17 -33.17
C HIS A 51 28.36 1.20 -34.29
N SER A 52 29.22 2.22 -34.41
CA SER A 52 29.17 3.23 -35.48
C SER A 52 30.04 2.91 -36.70
N GLY A 53 30.44 1.64 -36.88
CA GLY A 53 31.22 1.17 -38.03
C GLY A 53 30.39 0.35 -39.02
N GLY A 54 30.01 0.96 -40.15
CA GLY A 54 29.87 0.28 -41.44
C GLY A 54 28.44 -0.01 -41.94
N ALA A 55 27.92 0.88 -42.77
CA ALA A 55 26.80 0.59 -43.68
C ALA A 55 27.27 -0.22 -44.90
N LYS A 56 26.48 -1.23 -45.29
CA LYS A 56 26.46 -1.83 -46.65
C LYS A 56 25.06 -2.40 -46.92
N PRO A 57 24.27 -1.85 -47.86
CA PRO A 57 23.04 -2.47 -48.32
C PRO A 57 23.33 -3.38 -49.52
N ALA A 58 22.64 -4.52 -49.61
CA ALA A 58 22.52 -5.26 -50.86
C ALA A 58 21.05 -5.61 -51.11
N ASN A 59 20.60 -5.18 -52.28
CA ASN A 59 19.25 -5.22 -52.82
C ASN A 59 18.75 -6.64 -53.13
N VAL A 60 17.45 -6.81 -52.89
CA VAL A 60 16.41 -7.36 -53.76
C VAL A 60 16.87 -8.16 -54.99
N THR A 61 16.49 -9.45 -55.05
CA THR A 61 16.31 -10.17 -56.32
C THR A 61 14.98 -10.95 -56.32
N LYS A 62 14.29 -10.79 -57.45
CA LYS A 62 12.94 -11.17 -57.90
C LYS A 62 12.64 -12.69 -57.86
N PRO A 63 11.37 -13.12 -57.60
CA PRO A 63 10.97 -14.51 -57.81
C PRO A 63 10.55 -14.73 -59.27
N ASN A 64 10.97 -15.87 -59.86
CA ASN A 64 10.50 -16.32 -61.17
C ASN A 64 10.12 -17.80 -61.11
N SER A 65 8.91 -18.10 -61.55
CA SER A 65 8.27 -19.42 -61.60
C SER A 65 8.80 -20.30 -62.74
N ALA A 66 8.85 -21.63 -62.54
CA ALA A 66 8.41 -22.65 -63.50
C ALA A 66 8.42 -24.08 -62.89
N PRO A 67 7.62 -25.05 -63.40
CA PRO A 67 7.22 -26.29 -62.72
C PRO A 67 7.71 -27.61 -63.38
N SER A 68 7.17 -28.75 -62.90
CA SER A 68 7.26 -30.16 -63.40
C SER A 68 8.51 -30.97 -62.99
N ALA A 69 8.48 -32.28 -62.71
CA ALA A 69 7.44 -33.31 -62.61
C ALA A 69 8.03 -34.59 -61.97
N ALA A 70 7.14 -35.54 -61.64
CA ALA A 70 7.33 -37.01 -61.56
C ALA A 70 7.77 -37.67 -60.22
N ALA A 71 6.82 -38.47 -59.70
CA ALA A 71 6.92 -39.53 -58.69
C ALA A 71 7.56 -40.82 -59.29
N PRO A 72 7.73 -42.00 -58.62
CA PRO A 72 6.93 -42.55 -57.51
C PRO A 72 7.66 -43.33 -56.38
N ALA A 73 6.83 -43.76 -55.42
CA ALA A 73 7.08 -44.48 -54.16
C ALA A 73 7.66 -45.92 -54.30
N PRO A 74 7.91 -46.61 -53.16
CA PRO A 74 6.88 -47.53 -52.63
C PRO A 74 6.65 -47.52 -51.09
N GLN A 75 5.42 -47.91 -50.73
CA GLN A 75 4.84 -48.24 -49.41
C GLN A 75 5.46 -49.54 -48.83
N ALA A 76 5.29 -50.04 -47.59
CA ALA A 76 4.17 -50.23 -46.64
C ALA A 76 4.76 -50.99 -45.39
N PRO A 77 4.03 -51.62 -44.43
CA PRO A 77 2.66 -51.42 -43.91
C PRO A 77 2.58 -51.40 -42.35
N ALA A 78 1.38 -51.09 -41.83
CA ALA A 78 0.94 -51.34 -40.44
C ALA A 78 0.38 -52.76 -40.25
N PRO A 79 0.13 -53.21 -39.00
CA PRO A 79 -0.88 -54.22 -38.73
C PRO A 79 -2.04 -53.74 -37.81
N PRO A 80 -3.20 -54.44 -37.85
CA PRO A 80 -4.47 -54.05 -37.23
C PRO A 80 -4.75 -54.79 -35.90
N GLY A 81 -5.79 -54.36 -35.18
CA GLY A 81 -6.23 -54.94 -33.91
C GLY A 81 -7.06 -56.22 -34.02
N GLN A 82 -7.53 -56.74 -32.88
CA GLN A 82 -8.83 -57.42 -32.71
C GLN A 82 -9.15 -57.77 -31.24
N GLU A 83 -10.45 -57.77 -30.97
CA GLU A 83 -11.16 -58.13 -29.74
C GLU A 83 -11.05 -59.61 -29.34
N GLY A 84 -11.28 -59.92 -28.06
CA GLY A 84 -11.51 -61.28 -27.55
C GLY A 84 -12.01 -61.28 -26.10
N VAL A 85 -13.29 -61.61 -25.92
CA VAL A 85 -14.05 -61.78 -24.65
C VAL A 85 -13.93 -63.25 -24.19
N THR A 86 -13.79 -63.63 -22.90
CA THR A 86 -14.81 -64.14 -21.93
C THR A 86 -14.12 -64.72 -20.65
N PRO A 87 -14.84 -65.02 -19.52
CA PRO A 87 -14.40 -64.71 -18.14
C PRO A 87 -14.24 -65.92 -17.20
N VAL A 88 -13.61 -65.74 -16.02
CA VAL A 88 -13.78 -66.61 -14.83
C VAL A 88 -13.63 -65.76 -13.53
N PRO A 89 -14.45 -65.97 -12.46
CA PRO A 89 -14.65 -65.01 -11.35
C PRO A 89 -13.90 -65.35 -10.05
N GLY A 90 -13.67 -64.33 -9.20
CA GLY A 90 -13.18 -64.47 -7.81
C GLY A 90 -12.99 -63.09 -7.11
N PRO A 91 -13.14 -62.97 -5.78
CA PRO A 91 -14.06 -62.00 -5.19
C PRO A 91 -13.44 -60.71 -4.61
N GLN A 92 -14.23 -59.63 -4.75
CA GLN A 92 -14.47 -58.51 -3.83
C GLN A 92 -13.32 -58.01 -2.93
N GLY A 93 -12.76 -56.87 -3.36
CA GLY A 93 -12.15 -55.85 -2.52
C GLY A 93 -12.39 -54.47 -3.14
N GLN A 94 -13.65 -54.01 -3.15
CA GLN A 94 -14.02 -52.71 -3.70
C GLN A 94 -13.78 -51.60 -2.67
N ASN A 95 -12.63 -50.94 -2.77
CA ASN A 95 -12.51 -49.54 -2.41
C ASN A 95 -12.18 -48.78 -3.71
N PRO A 96 -13.13 -48.09 -4.36
CA PRO A 96 -12.79 -47.25 -5.48
C PRO A 96 -12.23 -45.93 -4.95
N GLU A 97 -10.91 -45.85 -4.80
CA GLU A 97 -10.22 -44.56 -4.89
C GLU A 97 -10.39 -44.08 -6.34
N SER A 98 -11.46 -43.30 -6.54
CA SER A 98 -11.62 -42.51 -7.76
C SER A 98 -10.43 -41.54 -7.82
N PRO A 99 -9.60 -41.55 -8.88
CA PRO A 99 -8.65 -40.47 -9.08
C PRO A 99 -9.46 -39.20 -9.31
N THR A 100 -9.49 -38.32 -8.31
CA THR A 100 -10.02 -36.96 -8.49
C THR A 100 -9.23 -36.34 -9.65
N PRO A 101 -9.88 -35.96 -10.76
CA PRO A 101 -9.18 -35.25 -11.82
C PRO A 101 -8.66 -33.94 -11.23
N THR A 102 -7.34 -33.81 -11.10
CA THR A 102 -6.71 -32.50 -10.89
C THR A 102 -7.00 -31.70 -12.15
N ALA A 103 -8.05 -30.86 -12.09
CA ALA A 103 -8.28 -29.86 -13.11
C ALA A 103 -7.00 -29.02 -13.22
N ALA A 104 -6.36 -29.06 -14.39
CA ALA A 104 -5.23 -28.21 -14.67
C ALA A 104 -5.67 -26.76 -14.46
N VAL A 105 -4.95 -26.05 -13.59
CA VAL A 105 -5.14 -24.61 -13.38
C VAL A 105 -4.90 -23.93 -14.72
N GLN A 106 -5.96 -23.40 -15.33
CA GLN A 106 -5.82 -22.63 -16.56
C GLN A 106 -4.91 -21.43 -16.28
N PRO A 107 -3.94 -21.12 -17.17
CA PRO A 107 -3.12 -19.93 -17.00
C PRO A 107 -4.02 -18.70 -16.87
N PRO A 108 -3.69 -17.75 -15.97
CA PRO A 108 -4.44 -16.50 -15.87
C PRO A 108 -4.55 -15.83 -17.25
N PRO A 109 -5.71 -15.25 -17.60
CA PRO A 109 -5.85 -14.50 -18.83
C PRO A 109 -4.77 -13.43 -18.93
N VAL A 110 -4.10 -13.34 -20.09
CA VAL A 110 -3.15 -12.26 -20.36
C VAL A 110 -3.93 -10.97 -20.51
N LEU A 111 -3.64 -9.99 -19.65
CA LEU A 111 -4.27 -8.66 -19.68
C LEU A 111 -3.92 -7.95 -20.99
N LYS A 112 -4.93 -7.45 -21.70
CA LYS A 112 -4.77 -6.68 -22.94
C LYS A 112 -4.93 -5.18 -22.66
N GLU A 113 -4.43 -4.38 -23.59
CA GLU A 113 -4.58 -2.93 -23.49
C GLU A 113 -6.06 -2.52 -23.54
N GLY A 114 -6.47 -1.72 -22.56
CA GLY A 114 -7.83 -1.19 -22.46
C GLY A 114 -8.84 -2.10 -21.74
N ASP A 115 -8.42 -3.29 -21.33
CA ASP A 115 -9.17 -4.15 -20.39
C ASP A 115 -9.32 -3.46 -19.02
N ASP A 116 -10.25 -3.93 -18.19
CA ASP A 116 -10.34 -3.49 -16.80
C ASP A 116 -9.08 -3.88 -16.02
N CYS A 117 -8.53 -2.94 -15.26
CA CYS A 117 -7.40 -3.19 -14.38
C CYS A 117 -7.82 -4.18 -13.28
N PRO A 118 -7.24 -5.39 -13.21
CA PRO A 118 -7.42 -6.24 -12.04
C PRO A 118 -6.75 -5.60 -10.82
N ASP A 119 -7.24 -5.93 -9.62
CA ASP A 119 -6.69 -5.38 -8.38
C ASP A 119 -5.20 -5.72 -8.19
N SER A 120 -4.70 -6.81 -8.81
CA SER A 120 -3.29 -7.21 -8.78
C SER A 120 -2.35 -6.29 -9.57
N THR A 121 -2.86 -5.50 -10.52
CA THR A 121 -2.06 -4.53 -11.30
C THR A 121 -2.22 -3.11 -10.80
N LEU A 122 -2.99 -2.89 -9.72
CA LEU A 122 -3.18 -1.60 -9.11
C LEU A 122 -2.58 -1.58 -7.69
N ALA A 123 -2.13 -0.41 -7.28
CA ALA A 123 -1.80 -0.10 -5.90
C ALA A 123 -2.60 1.11 -5.44
N VAL A 124 -3.01 1.09 -4.17
CA VAL A 124 -3.71 2.21 -3.54
C VAL A 124 -2.90 2.67 -2.33
N LYS A 125 -2.78 3.98 -2.15
CA LYS A 125 -2.05 4.58 -1.04
C LYS A 125 -2.81 5.78 -0.48
N GLY A 126 -2.86 5.86 0.86
CA GLY A 126 -3.29 7.07 1.56
C GLY A 126 -2.12 8.00 1.85
N LEU A 127 -2.40 9.29 1.92
CA LEU A 127 -1.50 10.33 2.42
C LEU A 127 -2.29 11.29 3.30
N THR A 128 -1.68 11.76 4.37
CA THR A 128 -2.19 12.88 5.18
C THR A 128 -1.33 14.10 4.90
N ASN A 129 -1.90 15.30 4.99
CA ASN A 129 -1.13 16.55 4.79
C ASN A 129 -0.16 16.88 5.94
N ALA A 130 -0.35 16.26 7.10
CA ALA A 130 0.57 16.30 8.25
C ALA A 130 0.48 14.97 9.03
N PRO A 131 1.52 14.57 9.77
CA PRO A 131 1.47 13.38 10.61
C PRO A 131 0.74 13.60 11.95
N GLN A 132 0.54 14.86 12.35
CA GLN A 132 -0.07 15.24 13.62
C GLN A 132 -1.00 16.42 13.42
N TYR A 133 -2.09 16.43 14.19
CA TYR A 133 -3.14 17.45 14.17
C TYR A 133 -3.63 17.71 15.60
N PHE A 134 -4.40 18.76 15.78
CA PHE A 134 -5.14 19.06 17.00
C PHE A 134 -6.64 18.85 16.79
N ILE A 135 -7.38 18.52 17.83
CA ILE A 135 -8.85 18.48 17.75
C ILE A 135 -9.36 19.84 17.26
N GLY A 136 -10.24 19.80 16.25
CA GLY A 136 -10.72 20.99 15.55
C GLY A 136 -10.02 21.26 14.21
N ASP A 137 -8.83 20.69 13.99
CA ASP A 137 -8.20 20.68 12.68
C ASP A 137 -9.03 19.86 11.68
N GLN A 138 -8.80 20.12 10.40
CA GLN A 138 -9.42 19.39 9.30
C GLN A 138 -8.36 18.67 8.46
N PRO A 139 -7.94 17.44 8.85
CA PRO A 139 -6.99 16.65 8.08
C PRO A 139 -7.45 16.45 6.64
N LYS A 140 -6.55 16.71 5.69
CA LYS A 140 -6.76 16.41 4.27
C LYS A 140 -6.16 15.05 3.95
N PHE A 141 -7.02 14.11 3.61
CA PHE A 141 -6.64 12.77 3.19
C PHE A 141 -6.59 12.71 1.67
N THR A 142 -5.40 12.45 1.12
CA THR A 142 -5.19 12.24 -0.31
C THR A 142 -5.10 10.74 -0.57
N MET A 143 -5.92 10.28 -1.50
CA MET A 143 -6.02 8.92 -2.00
C MET A 143 -5.32 8.86 -3.33
N VAL A 144 -4.38 7.94 -3.48
CA VAL A 144 -3.58 7.75 -4.69
C VAL A 144 -3.82 6.35 -5.21
N VAL A 145 -4.21 6.23 -6.48
CA VAL A 145 -4.35 4.97 -7.21
C VAL A 145 -3.28 4.94 -8.28
N THR A 146 -2.53 3.84 -8.37
CA THR A 146 -1.39 3.69 -9.28
C THR A 146 -1.52 2.40 -10.08
N ASN A 147 -1.26 2.45 -11.40
CA ASN A 147 -1.04 1.23 -12.17
C ASN A 147 0.40 0.76 -11.97
N ILE A 148 0.55 -0.38 -11.29
CA ILE A 148 1.84 -1.04 -11.03
C ILE A 148 2.10 -2.19 -12.00
N GLY A 149 1.17 -2.46 -12.91
CA GLY A 149 1.33 -3.41 -14.01
C GLY A 149 2.15 -2.85 -15.17
N LEU A 150 2.35 -3.70 -16.17
CA LEU A 150 3.10 -3.38 -17.39
C LEU A 150 2.19 -3.03 -18.59
N VAL A 151 0.87 -3.12 -18.42
CA VAL A 151 -0.12 -2.94 -19.49
C VAL A 151 -1.07 -1.81 -19.11
N SER A 152 -1.45 -0.99 -20.08
CA SER A 152 -2.46 0.05 -19.91
C SER A 152 -3.85 -0.57 -19.74
N CYS A 153 -4.60 -0.17 -18.72
CA CYS A 153 -5.91 -0.73 -18.40
C CYS A 153 -6.86 0.35 -17.87
N LYS A 154 -8.14 0.05 -17.72
CA LYS A 154 -9.16 1.00 -17.25
C LYS A 154 -9.62 0.65 -15.83
N ARG A 155 -9.84 1.66 -14.99
CA ARG A 155 -10.47 1.47 -13.69
C ARG A 155 -11.35 2.65 -13.33
N ASP A 156 -12.51 2.35 -12.78
CA ASP A 156 -13.31 3.36 -12.09
C ASP A 156 -12.61 3.78 -10.80
N VAL A 157 -12.36 5.07 -10.64
CA VAL A 157 -11.82 5.71 -9.42
C VAL A 157 -12.72 6.84 -8.94
N GLY A 158 -14.01 6.77 -9.31
CA GLY A 158 -15.02 7.74 -8.94
C GLY A 158 -15.39 7.69 -7.46
N ALA A 159 -16.16 8.68 -7.05
CA ALA A 159 -16.64 8.82 -5.68
C ALA A 159 -17.54 7.65 -5.24
N ALA A 160 -18.07 6.85 -6.17
CA ALA A 160 -18.85 5.66 -5.85
C ALA A 160 -18.02 4.51 -5.27
N VAL A 161 -16.74 4.41 -5.62
CA VAL A 161 -15.90 3.23 -5.33
C VAL A 161 -14.62 3.54 -4.57
N LEU A 162 -14.18 4.81 -4.55
CA LEU A 162 -12.97 5.25 -3.86
C LEU A 162 -13.30 5.81 -2.46
N ALA A 163 -12.87 5.08 -1.43
CA ALA A 163 -13.14 5.40 -0.05
C ALA A 163 -11.86 5.66 0.75
N ALA A 164 -11.89 6.70 1.58
CA ALA A 164 -11.00 6.87 2.72
C ALA A 164 -11.72 6.40 3.99
N TYR A 165 -11.01 5.71 4.85
CA TYR A 165 -11.49 5.24 6.14
C TYR A 165 -10.53 5.66 7.25
N VAL A 166 -11.08 6.03 8.40
CA VAL A 166 -10.31 6.20 9.64
C VAL A 166 -10.60 5.02 10.57
N TYR A 167 -9.54 4.39 11.07
CA TYR A 167 -9.58 3.28 12.02
C TYR A 167 -8.88 3.66 13.32
N SER A 168 -9.33 3.10 14.44
CA SER A 168 -8.53 3.05 15.68
C SER A 168 -7.35 2.09 15.52
N LEU A 169 -6.41 2.10 16.48
CA LEU A 169 -5.32 1.12 16.54
C LEU A 169 -5.84 -0.32 16.69
N ASP A 170 -6.97 -0.52 17.36
CA ASP A 170 -7.64 -1.82 17.51
C ASP A 170 -8.44 -2.24 16.26
N ASN A 171 -8.20 -1.60 15.12
CA ASN A 171 -8.90 -1.84 13.85
C ASN A 171 -10.43 -1.62 13.88
N LYS A 172 -10.94 -0.82 14.81
CA LYS A 172 -12.34 -0.38 14.78
C LYS A 172 -12.51 0.73 13.75
N ARG A 173 -13.43 0.56 12.79
CA ARG A 173 -13.78 1.62 11.84
C ARG A 173 -14.49 2.76 12.57
N LEU A 174 -14.01 3.98 12.36
CA LEU A 174 -14.55 5.18 13.03
C LEU A 174 -15.22 6.14 12.05
N TRP A 175 -14.79 6.19 10.78
CA TRP A 175 -15.33 7.11 9.78
C TRP A 175 -15.06 6.64 8.35
N SER A 176 -15.88 7.10 7.40
CA SER A 176 -15.62 7.05 5.96
C SER A 176 -16.18 8.29 5.23
N ASN A 177 -15.54 8.71 4.13
CA ASN A 177 -16.06 9.76 3.25
C ASN A 177 -17.39 9.38 2.59
N LEU A 178 -17.69 8.09 2.43
CA LEU A 178 -18.91 7.61 1.78
C LEU A 178 -20.14 7.54 2.69
N ASP A 179 -19.95 7.62 4.02
CA ASP A 179 -21.04 7.40 4.97
C ASP A 179 -22.11 8.49 4.91
N CYS A 180 -21.69 9.75 4.77
CA CYS A 180 -22.55 10.94 4.92
C CYS A 180 -22.82 11.72 3.63
N ALA A 181 -22.02 11.49 2.59
CA ALA A 181 -22.21 12.08 1.28
C ALA A 181 -21.88 11.04 0.20
N PRO A 182 -22.60 9.90 0.17
CA PRO A 182 -22.40 8.92 -0.88
C PRO A 182 -22.71 9.57 -2.23
N SER A 183 -21.88 9.26 -3.23
CA SER A 183 -22.08 9.69 -4.60
C SER A 183 -22.08 8.46 -5.50
N ASN A 184 -22.95 8.46 -6.51
CA ASN A 184 -22.96 7.42 -7.56
C ASN A 184 -22.12 7.84 -8.77
N GLU A 185 -21.31 8.89 -8.64
CA GLU A 185 -20.45 9.38 -9.71
C GLU A 185 -19.31 8.39 -9.97
N THR A 186 -19.30 7.84 -11.18
CA THR A 186 -18.22 7.01 -11.72
C THR A 186 -17.19 7.90 -12.41
N LEU A 187 -15.90 7.57 -12.27
CA LEU A 187 -14.80 8.20 -12.98
C LEU A 187 -13.89 7.11 -13.54
N ILE A 188 -14.26 6.59 -14.72
CA ILE A 188 -13.44 5.61 -15.43
C ILE A 188 -12.21 6.30 -16.01
N LYS A 189 -11.03 5.89 -15.57
CA LYS A 189 -9.74 6.37 -16.07
C LYS A 189 -8.98 5.23 -16.73
N THR A 190 -8.34 5.53 -17.85
CA THR A 190 -7.28 4.68 -18.40
C THR A 190 -6.01 5.00 -17.64
N PHE A 191 -5.33 3.98 -17.14
CA PHE A 191 -4.03 4.09 -16.48
C PHE A 191 -2.96 3.48 -17.37
N THR A 192 -2.01 4.29 -17.82
CA THR A 192 -0.74 3.81 -18.36
C THR A 192 0.15 3.24 -17.24
N PRO A 193 1.12 2.36 -17.53
CA PRO A 193 2.04 1.84 -16.52
C PRO A 193 2.73 2.96 -15.72
N GLY A 194 2.63 2.92 -14.39
CA GLY A 194 3.16 3.94 -13.48
C GLY A 194 2.28 5.19 -13.33
N GLU A 195 1.19 5.33 -14.08
CA GLU A 195 0.27 6.46 -13.97
C GLU A 195 -0.46 6.47 -12.63
N GLN A 196 -0.70 7.68 -12.12
CA GLN A 196 -1.34 7.92 -10.84
C GLN A 196 -2.55 8.83 -10.99
N VAL A 197 -3.65 8.44 -10.36
CA VAL A 197 -4.80 9.31 -10.13
C VAL A 197 -4.87 9.66 -8.65
N THR A 198 -5.05 10.93 -8.36
CA THR A 198 -5.13 11.43 -6.98
C THR A 198 -6.47 12.09 -6.72
N THR A 199 -7.03 11.86 -5.55
CA THR A 199 -8.28 12.47 -5.08
C THR A 199 -8.13 12.79 -3.61
N ALA A 200 -8.70 13.88 -3.14
CA ALA A 200 -8.58 14.29 -1.75
C ALA A 200 -9.93 14.54 -1.10
N VAL A 201 -10.03 14.20 0.18
CA VAL A 201 -11.18 14.48 1.04
C VAL A 201 -10.72 15.17 2.32
N THR A 202 -11.54 16.06 2.84
CA THR A 202 -11.30 16.76 4.10
C THR A 202 -12.11 16.09 5.19
N TRP A 203 -11.43 15.62 6.23
CA TRP A 203 -12.07 15.01 7.39
C TRP A 203 -12.26 16.05 8.51
N THR A 204 -13.39 15.98 9.19
CA THR A 204 -13.80 16.97 10.20
C THR A 204 -13.44 16.59 11.63
N GLY A 205 -12.80 15.44 11.85
CA GLY A 205 -12.61 14.88 13.19
C GLY A 205 -13.85 14.18 13.77
N MET A 206 -14.94 14.09 13.00
CA MET A 206 -16.18 13.42 13.40
C MET A 206 -16.22 11.97 12.92
N GLY A 207 -16.79 11.09 13.73
CA GLY A 207 -17.10 9.72 13.36
C GLY A 207 -18.33 9.62 12.44
N SER A 208 -18.45 8.49 11.75
CA SER A 208 -19.60 8.17 10.91
C SER A 208 -19.86 6.68 10.84
N ALA A 209 -21.07 6.34 10.44
CA ALA A 209 -21.51 4.98 10.13
C ALA A 209 -22.35 5.01 8.85
N PRO A 210 -22.61 3.85 8.20
CA PRO A 210 -23.43 3.82 6.99
C PRO A 210 -24.79 4.48 7.23
N HIS A 211 -25.30 5.19 6.22
CA HIS A 211 -26.51 6.03 6.31
C HIS A 211 -26.40 7.28 7.21
N CYS A 212 -25.21 7.57 7.74
CA CYS A 212 -24.90 8.78 8.52
C CYS A 212 -25.89 9.08 9.64
N PRO A 213 -26.01 8.21 10.66
CA PRO A 213 -26.86 8.49 11.81
C PRO A 213 -26.39 9.75 12.55
N LEU A 214 -27.35 10.54 13.02
CA LEU A 214 -27.12 11.70 13.87
C LEU A 214 -27.48 11.39 15.34
N PRO A 215 -26.80 12.00 16.32
CA PRO A 215 -25.64 12.88 16.16
C PRO A 215 -24.36 12.10 15.81
N ARG A 216 -23.49 12.70 14.99
CA ARG A 216 -22.18 12.12 14.72
C ARG A 216 -21.30 12.24 15.97
N PRO A 217 -20.63 11.17 16.42
CA PRO A 217 -19.75 11.25 17.59
C PRO A 217 -18.47 12.00 17.24
N ALA A 218 -17.98 12.86 18.13
CA ALA A 218 -16.65 13.46 17.99
C ALA A 218 -15.57 12.40 18.29
N ILE A 219 -14.49 12.39 17.52
CA ILE A 219 -13.35 11.50 17.76
C ILE A 219 -12.32 12.23 18.61
N GLY A 220 -11.98 11.64 19.76
CA GLY A 220 -11.09 12.23 20.75
C GLY A 220 -9.61 12.18 20.36
N PRO A 221 -8.72 12.64 21.25
CA PRO A 221 -7.29 12.58 21.00
C PRO A 221 -6.82 11.12 20.96
N GLY A 222 -5.82 10.83 20.13
CA GLY A 222 -5.29 9.47 19.96
C GLY A 222 -4.50 9.29 18.67
N THR A 223 -4.02 8.08 18.47
CA THR A 223 -3.39 7.65 17.21
C THR A 223 -4.39 6.85 16.40
N TYR A 224 -4.46 7.15 15.11
CA TYR A 224 -5.43 6.56 14.19
C TYR A 224 -4.74 6.14 12.90
N ASN A 225 -5.41 5.29 12.14
CA ASN A 225 -4.94 4.82 10.85
C ASN A 225 -5.88 5.31 9.75
N LEU A 226 -5.32 6.02 8.76
CA LEU A 226 -5.98 6.22 7.48
C LEU A 226 -5.77 4.98 6.62
N VAL A 227 -6.86 4.45 6.06
CA VAL A 227 -6.80 3.39 5.05
C VAL A 227 -7.65 3.80 3.86
N VAL A 228 -7.08 3.68 2.67
CA VAL A 228 -7.78 3.97 1.42
C VAL A 228 -8.16 2.65 0.76
N GLN A 229 -9.35 2.61 0.16
CA GLN A 229 -9.89 1.43 -0.48
C GLN A 229 -10.52 1.80 -1.82
N LEU A 230 -10.22 1.01 -2.84
CA LEU A 230 -10.85 1.06 -4.15
C LEU A 230 -11.51 -0.29 -4.44
N GLY A 231 -12.83 -0.37 -4.31
CA GLY A 231 -13.53 -1.66 -4.38
C GLY A 231 -13.00 -2.63 -3.31
N ASN A 232 -12.35 -3.73 -3.71
CA ASN A 232 -11.74 -4.70 -2.79
C ASN A 232 -10.26 -4.44 -2.50
N LEU A 233 -9.61 -3.56 -3.26
CA LEU A 233 -8.19 -3.24 -3.11
C LEU A 233 -8.00 -2.23 -1.98
N ARG A 234 -7.17 -2.57 -0.99
CA ARG A 234 -6.98 -1.78 0.23
C ARG A 234 -5.51 -1.40 0.42
N SER A 235 -5.27 -0.16 0.84
CA SER A 235 -3.92 0.34 1.11
C SER A 235 -3.36 -0.21 2.43
N MET A 236 -2.04 -0.10 2.59
CA MET A 236 -1.43 -0.13 3.91
C MET A 236 -1.98 1.00 4.80
N PRO A 237 -2.09 0.79 6.13
CA PRO A 237 -2.46 1.84 7.07
C PRO A 237 -1.43 2.97 7.12
N VAL A 238 -1.90 4.21 7.19
CA VAL A 238 -1.08 5.40 7.38
C VAL A 238 -1.41 5.98 8.76
N PRO A 239 -0.48 5.92 9.73
CA PRO A 239 -0.73 6.42 11.06
C PRO A 239 -0.71 7.95 11.07
N PHE A 240 -1.61 8.54 11.85
CA PHE A 240 -1.59 9.96 12.19
C PHE A 240 -2.10 10.17 13.62
N ILE A 241 -1.74 11.31 14.21
CA ILE A 241 -2.07 11.64 15.60
C ILE A 241 -3.06 12.81 15.65
N LEU A 242 -4.05 12.71 16.51
CA LEU A 242 -4.92 13.81 16.92
C LEU A 242 -4.62 14.17 18.38
N ASN A 243 -4.08 15.35 18.62
CA ASN A 243 -3.71 15.86 19.93
C ASN A 243 -4.86 16.66 20.55
N GLN A 244 -4.85 16.79 21.87
CA GLN A 244 -5.72 17.78 22.53
C GLN A 244 -5.33 19.19 22.07
N PRO A 245 -6.29 20.11 21.85
CA PRO A 245 -6.00 21.48 21.48
C PRO A 245 -5.03 22.11 22.49
N PRO A 246 -4.10 22.96 22.05
CA PRO A 246 -3.25 23.69 22.98
C PRO A 246 -4.12 24.49 23.94
N PRO A 247 -3.73 24.61 25.23
CA PRO A 247 -4.46 25.44 26.16
C PRO A 247 -4.55 26.87 25.62
N PRO A 248 -5.68 27.56 25.83
CA PRO A 248 -5.82 28.95 25.39
C PRO A 248 -4.68 29.78 25.99
N PRO A 249 -4.18 30.81 25.27
CA PRO A 249 -3.18 31.71 25.82
C PRO A 249 -3.64 32.21 27.18
N GLY A 250 -2.79 32.08 28.19
CA GLY A 250 -3.06 32.65 29.51
C GLY A 250 -3.31 34.15 29.42
N PRO A 251 -3.96 34.76 30.43
CA PRO A 251 -4.13 36.20 30.45
C PRO A 251 -2.76 36.86 30.27
N VAL A 252 -2.64 37.69 29.24
CA VAL A 252 -1.47 38.54 29.04
C VAL A 252 -1.33 39.40 30.30
N GLN A 253 -0.31 39.12 31.12
CA GLN A 253 0.04 40.01 32.21
C GLN A 253 0.41 41.35 31.58
N GLN A 254 -0.48 42.34 31.72
CA GLN A 254 -0.21 43.70 31.27
C GLN A 254 1.03 44.21 32.01
N PRO A 255 2.06 44.73 31.31
CA PRO A 255 3.21 45.34 31.98
C PRO A 255 2.71 46.48 32.89
N GLY A 256 2.78 46.27 34.20
CA GLY A 256 2.36 47.25 35.21
C GLY A 256 1.20 46.84 36.12
N GLN A 257 0.60 45.64 35.98
CA GLN A 257 -0.28 45.13 37.04
C GLN A 257 0.56 44.66 38.23
N PRO A 258 0.38 45.21 39.45
CA PRO A 258 1.02 44.68 40.64
C PRO A 258 0.59 43.22 40.83
N ALA A 259 1.54 42.34 41.14
CA ALA A 259 1.22 40.98 41.54
C ALA A 259 0.18 41.03 42.66
N MET A 260 -1.00 40.45 42.44
CA MET A 260 -1.97 40.27 43.51
C MET A 260 -1.29 39.44 44.60
N ALA A 261 -1.28 39.97 45.83
CA ALA A 261 -0.76 39.28 46.98
C ALA A 261 -1.44 37.90 47.11
N PRO A 262 -0.70 36.85 47.52
CA PRO A 262 -1.30 35.55 47.76
C PRO A 262 -2.44 35.69 48.78
N PRO A 263 -3.55 34.95 48.63
CA PRO A 263 -4.63 34.98 49.60
C PRO A 263 -4.09 34.59 50.98
N PRO A 264 -4.57 35.23 52.07
CA PRO A 264 -4.11 34.92 53.41
C PRO A 264 -4.39 33.45 53.74
N GLU A 265 -3.38 32.80 54.32
CA GLU A 265 -3.42 31.41 54.76
C GLU A 265 -4.61 31.21 55.72
N ALA A 266 -5.48 30.25 55.40
CA ALA A 266 -6.62 29.94 56.23
C ALA A 266 -6.14 29.47 57.62
N PRO A 267 -6.74 29.95 58.73
CA PRO A 267 -6.33 29.54 60.07
C PRO A 267 -6.54 28.02 60.25
N PRO A 268 -5.69 27.35 61.05
CA PRO A 268 -5.77 25.91 61.24
C PRO A 268 -7.13 25.50 61.80
N ALA A 269 -7.71 24.46 61.21
CA ALA A 269 -8.96 23.88 61.67
C ALA A 269 -8.82 23.39 63.12
N ALA A 270 -9.81 23.74 63.95
CA ALA A 270 -9.87 23.29 65.34
C ALA A 270 -9.99 21.75 65.41
N PRO A 271 -9.39 21.11 66.43
CA PRO A 271 -9.46 19.66 66.58
C PRO A 271 -10.91 19.20 66.83
N VAL A 272 -11.29 18.16 66.09
CA VAL A 272 -12.59 17.50 66.21
C VAL A 272 -12.65 16.73 67.54
N PRO A 273 -13.67 16.92 68.39
CA PRO A 273 -13.79 16.14 69.62
C PRO A 273 -14.16 14.69 69.26
N ALA A 274 -13.39 13.74 69.80
CA ALA A 274 -13.72 12.32 69.75
C ALA A 274 -14.90 12.06 70.69
N GLY A 275 -16.00 11.56 70.12
CA GLY A 275 -17.15 10.98 70.80
C GLY A 275 -17.45 9.62 70.21
#